data_AF-A0A2E7VC99-F1
#
_entry.id   AF-A0A2E7VC99-F1
#
_cell.length_a   1.000
_cell.length_b   1.000
_cell.length_c   1.000
_cell.angle_alpha   90.00
_cell.angle_beta   90.00
_cell.angle_gamma   90.00
#
_symmetry.space_group_name_H-M   'P 1'
#
loop_
_entity.id
_entity.type
_entity.pdbx_description
1 polymer ?
#
loop_
_entity_poly.entity_id
_entity_poly.type
_entity_poly.pdbx_seq_one_letter_code
_entity_poly.pdbx_strand_id
1 'polypeptide(L)'
;MKKILTILLMVGVGILLILTLARSNERAARFECHWPSHIVKSGDTMWMIAGTYCSGNIENAVYHMIELNGGSSLQIGQRVVIPNAS
;
A
#
# COMPACT_ATOMS: atom_id res chain seq x y z
N MET A 1 39.52 0.14 25.54
CA MET A 1 39.28 -0.29 24.14
C MET A 1 38.15 -1.31 24.02
N LYS A 2 38.21 -2.50 24.65
CA LYS A 2 37.16 -3.54 24.54
C LYS A 2 35.74 -3.09 24.95
N LYS A 3 35.60 -2.29 26.01
CA LYS A 3 34.30 -1.75 26.49
C LYS A 3 33.62 -0.79 25.50
N ILE A 4 34.41 0.04 24.82
CA ILE A 4 33.91 1.00 23.82
C ILE A 4 33.43 0.23 22.59
N LEU A 5 34.18 -0.79 22.15
CA LEU A 5 33.81 -1.64 21.04
C LEU A 5 32.48 -2.38 21.30
N THR A 6 32.27 -2.90 22.52
CA THR A 6 31.02 -3.57 22.88
C THR A 6 29.82 -2.62 22.89
N ILE A 7 29.99 -1.37 23.34
CA ILE A 7 28.90 -0.38 23.33
C ILE A 7 28.54 0.00 21.89
N LEU A 8 29.54 0.24 21.03
CA LEU A 8 29.32 0.53 19.61
C LEU A 8 28.61 -0.62 18.89
N LEU A 9 28.95 -1.88 19.21
CA LEU A 9 28.25 -3.05 18.70
C LEU A 9 26.78 -3.07 19.13
N MET A 10 26.47 -2.85 20.40
CA MET A 10 25.08 -2.82 20.89
C MET A 10 24.25 -1.71 20.24
N VAL A 11 24.81 -0.51 20.08
CA VAL A 11 24.14 0.61 19.41
C VAL A 11 23.90 0.30 17.93
N GLY A 12 24.90 -0.27 17.24
CA GLY A 12 24.76 -0.69 15.84
C GLY A 12 23.67 -1.74 15.64
N VAL A 13 23.59 -2.74 16.53
CA VAL A 13 22.52 -3.75 16.51
C VAL A 13 21.16 -3.12 16.79
N GLY A 14 21.07 -2.21 17.76
CA GLY A 14 19.83 -1.48 18.07
C GLY A 14 19.31 -0.66 16.88
N ILE A 15 20.18 0.11 16.21
CA ILE A 15 19.81 0.88 15.02
C ILE A 15 19.37 -0.06 13.89
N LEU A 16 20.09 -1.15 13.66
CA LEU A 16 19.74 -2.12 12.62
C LEU A 16 18.36 -2.76 12.87
N LEU A 17 18.04 -3.11 14.12
CA LEU A 17 16.71 -3.61 14.51
C LEU A 17 15.60 -2.59 14.28
N ILE A 18 15.84 -1.31 14.62
CA ILE A 18 14.85 -0.25 14.38
C ILE A 18 14.59 -0.08 12.87
N LEU A 19 15.64 -0.12 12.04
CA LEU A 19 15.51 0.01 10.58
C LEU A 19 14.75 -1.17 9.95
N THR A 20 14.95 -2.41 10.43
CA THR A 20 14.23 -3.57 9.90
C THR A 20 12.75 -3.54 10.28
N LEU A 21 12.43 -3.11 11.51
CA LEU A 21 11.06 -2.91 11.94
C LEU A 21 10.35 -1.82 11.13
N ALA A 22 10.99 -0.66 10.92
CA ALA A 22 10.45 0.41 10.09
C ALA A 22 10.12 -0.08 8.67
N ARG A 23 11.02 -0.86 8.05
CA ARG A 23 10.83 -1.42 6.70
C ARG A 23 9.71 -2.46 6.63
N SER A 24 9.48 -3.21 7.72
CA SER A 24 8.37 -4.18 7.77
C SER A 24 7.00 -3.49 7.74
N ASN A 25 6.86 -2.36 8.46
CA ASN A 25 5.63 -1.59 8.48
C ASN A 25 5.31 -0.99 7.11
N GLU A 26 6.32 -0.45 6.43
CA GLU A 26 6.14 0.01 5.05
C GLU A 26 5.66 -1.11 4.14
N ARG A 27 6.29 -2.29 4.18
CA ARG A 27 5.89 -3.44 3.34
C ARG A 27 4.43 -3.85 3.58
N ALA A 28 3.95 -3.75 4.82
CA ALA A 28 2.56 -4.06 5.15
C ALA A 28 1.57 -3.02 4.58
N ALA A 29 2.02 -1.79 4.30
CA ALA A 29 1.21 -0.74 3.68
C ALA A 29 1.23 -0.77 2.15
N ARG A 30 2.21 -1.43 1.52
CA ARG A 30 2.37 -1.41 0.06
C ARG A 30 1.27 -2.17 -0.65
N PHE A 31 0.90 -1.64 -1.81
CA PHE A 31 0.09 -2.33 -2.80
C PHE A 31 0.63 -2.04 -4.19
N GLU A 32 0.29 -2.92 -5.13
CA GLU A 32 0.63 -2.77 -6.55
C GLU A 32 -0.57 -3.16 -7.40
N CYS A 33 -0.93 -2.30 -8.35
CA CYS A 33 -2.01 -2.52 -9.28
C CYS A 33 -1.51 -2.52 -10.73
N HIS A 34 -2.11 -3.36 -11.57
CA HIS A 34 -1.58 -3.67 -12.91
C HIS A 34 -2.46 -3.15 -14.07
N TRP A 35 -3.56 -2.46 -13.78
CA TRP A 35 -4.41 -1.82 -14.80
C TRP A 35 -4.59 -0.33 -14.49
N PRO A 36 -4.68 0.53 -15.51
CA PRO A 36 -4.80 1.97 -15.29
C PRO A 36 -6.23 2.43 -14.98
N SER A 37 -7.25 1.69 -15.42
CA SER A 37 -8.65 2.07 -15.19
C SER A 37 -9.62 0.91 -15.42
N HIS A 38 -10.83 1.05 -14.87
CA HIS A 38 -11.96 0.14 -15.06
C HIS A 38 -13.23 0.89 -15.49
N ILE A 39 -14.07 0.28 -16.32
CA ILE A 39 -15.41 0.81 -16.65
C ILE A 39 -16.43 0.10 -15.77
N VAL A 40 -17.09 0.85 -14.90
CA VAL A 40 -18.03 0.34 -13.90
C VAL A 40 -19.20 -0.39 -14.55
N LYS A 41 -19.47 -1.58 -14.03
CA LYS A 41 -20.59 -2.45 -14.37
C LYS A 41 -21.56 -2.55 -13.20
N SER A 42 -22.75 -3.09 -13.47
CA SER A 42 -23.75 -3.34 -12.44
C SER A 42 -23.20 -4.32 -11.40
N GLY A 43 -23.27 -3.95 -10.12
CA GLY A 43 -22.77 -4.74 -8.99
C GLY A 43 -21.33 -4.41 -8.58
N ASP A 44 -20.67 -3.48 -9.28
CA ASP A 44 -19.32 -3.07 -8.92
C ASP A 44 -19.25 -2.31 -7.60
N THR A 45 -18.16 -2.54 -6.87
CA THR A 45 -17.76 -1.78 -5.69
C THR A 45 -16.28 -1.43 -5.81
N MET A 46 -15.84 -0.34 -5.16
CA MET A 46 -14.40 0.00 -5.12
C MET A 46 -13.56 -1.16 -4.59
N TRP A 47 -14.08 -1.88 -3.58
CA TRP A 47 -13.43 -3.07 -3.03
C TRP A 47 -13.24 -4.19 -4.07
N MET A 48 -14.29 -4.52 -4.83
CA MET A 48 -14.19 -5.56 -5.85
C MET A 48 -13.23 -5.15 -6.97
N ILE A 49 -13.27 -3.89 -7.41
CA ILE A 49 -12.37 -3.38 -8.45
C ILE A 49 -10.91 -3.45 -7.95
N ALA A 50 -10.63 -2.97 -6.73
CA ALA A 50 -9.29 -3.05 -6.13
C ALA A 50 -8.83 -4.52 -5.97
N GLY A 51 -9.68 -5.39 -5.44
CA GLY A 51 -9.38 -6.82 -5.29
C GLY A 51 -9.18 -7.57 -6.62
N THR A 52 -9.68 -7.02 -7.73
CA THR A 52 -9.48 -7.58 -9.07
C THR A 52 -8.13 -7.16 -9.66
N TYR A 53 -7.67 -5.93 -9.37
CA TYR A 53 -6.56 -5.31 -10.09
C TYR A 53 -5.33 -5.00 -9.25
N CYS A 54 -5.40 -5.19 -7.95
CA CYS A 54 -4.32 -4.86 -7.03
C CYS A 54 -3.92 -6.08 -6.18
N SER A 55 -2.70 -6.03 -5.64
CA SER A 55 -2.13 -7.01 -4.73
C SER A 55 -1.44 -6.30 -3.56
N GLY A 56 -1.19 -7.02 -2.46
CA GLY A 56 -0.66 -6.44 -1.23
C GLY A 56 -1.76 -5.89 -0.33
N ASN A 57 -1.61 -4.66 0.15
CA ASN A 57 -2.60 -4.02 1.01
C ASN A 57 -3.80 -3.48 0.19
N ILE A 58 -4.81 -4.33 0.00
CA ILE A 58 -6.02 -3.99 -0.76
C ILE A 58 -6.81 -2.84 -0.11
N GLU A 59 -6.78 -2.73 1.21
CA GLU A 59 -7.46 -1.64 1.91
C GLU A 59 -6.88 -0.28 1.52
N ASN A 60 -5.55 -0.16 1.50
CA ASN A 60 -4.85 1.03 1.02
C ASN A 60 -5.15 1.29 -0.46
N ALA A 61 -5.15 0.25 -1.31
CA ALA A 61 -5.51 0.42 -2.72
C ALA A 61 -6.93 1.01 -2.88
N VAL A 62 -7.90 0.55 -2.08
CA VAL A 62 -9.27 1.10 -2.06
C VAL A 62 -9.28 2.56 -1.61
N TYR A 63 -8.57 2.91 -0.54
CA TYR A 63 -8.50 4.31 -0.08
C TYR A 63 -7.94 5.24 -1.17
N HIS A 64 -6.84 4.84 -1.81
CA HIS A 64 -6.26 5.61 -2.90
C HIS A 64 -7.16 5.69 -4.13
N MET A 65 -7.88 4.60 -4.46
CA MET A 65 -8.89 4.65 -5.51
C MET A 65 -10.01 5.66 -5.19
N ILE A 66 -10.52 5.67 -3.96
CA ILE A 66 -11.56 6.61 -3.54
C ILE A 66 -11.04 8.06 -3.67
N GLU A 67 -9.83 8.33 -3.22
CA GLU A 67 -9.20 9.65 -3.31
C GLU A 67 -9.05 10.10 -4.78
N LEU A 68 -8.50 9.25 -5.64
CA LEU A 68 -8.28 9.55 -7.06
C LEU A 68 -9.58 9.77 -7.85
N ASN A 69 -10.69 9.17 -7.42
CA ASN A 69 -11.98 9.24 -8.10
C ASN A 69 -12.97 10.21 -7.42
N GLY A 70 -12.53 10.96 -6.42
CA GLY A 70 -13.34 11.98 -5.73
C GLY A 70 -14.45 11.40 -4.83
N GLY A 71 -14.44 10.10 -4.54
CA GLY A 71 -15.44 9.44 -3.72
C GLY A 71 -15.58 7.94 -3.99
N SER A 72 -16.40 7.27 -3.18
CA SER A 72 -16.67 5.83 -3.28
C SER A 72 -17.93 5.49 -4.07
N SER A 73 -18.77 6.48 -4.38
CA SER A 73 -19.97 6.29 -5.19
C SER A 73 -19.59 5.98 -6.64
N LEU A 74 -20.21 4.93 -7.18
CA LEU A 74 -20.00 4.47 -8.54
C LEU A 74 -21.26 4.62 -9.37
N GLN A 75 -21.11 5.04 -10.62
CA GLN A 75 -22.15 5.04 -11.63
C GLN A 75 -21.81 4.05 -12.74
N ILE A 76 -22.79 3.29 -13.22
CA ILE A 76 -22.58 2.37 -14.33
C ILE A 76 -22.06 3.14 -15.55
N GLY A 77 -20.99 2.65 -16.17
CA GLY A 77 -20.30 3.31 -17.29
C GLY A 77 -19.25 4.35 -16.87
N GLN A 78 -19.15 4.70 -15.59
CA GLN A 78 -18.07 5.55 -15.08
C GLN A 78 -16.71 4.89 -15.32
N ARG A 79 -15.74 5.69 -15.74
CA ARG A 79 -14.33 5.28 -15.73
C ARG A 79 -13.76 5.54 -14.34
N VAL A 80 -13.37 4.47 -13.65
CA VAL A 80 -12.62 4.53 -12.39
C VAL A 80 -11.14 4.45 -12.69
N VAL A 81 -10.37 5.44 -12.24
CA VAL A 81 -8.90 5.43 -12.29
C VAL A 81 -8.38 4.52 -11.19
N ILE A 82 -7.44 3.64 -11.54
CA ILE A 82 -6.80 2.72 -10.59
C ILE A 82 -5.40 3.26 -10.30
N PRO A 83 -4.99 3.37 -9.02
CA PRO A 83 -3.64 3.81 -8.65
C PRO A 83 -2.59 2.83 -9.17
N ASN A 84 -1.33 3.25 -9.28
CA ASN A 84 -0.26 2.33 -9.65
C ASN A 84 0.22 1.52 -8.43
N ALA A 85 1.21 2.02 -7.69
CA ALA A 85 1.74 1.38 -6.48
C ALA A 85 2.05 2.44 -5.41
N SER A 86 2.17 2.01 -4.15
CA SER A 86 2.63 2.83 -3.01
C SER A 86 3.67 2.11 -2.15
#